data_AF-A0A8T1S1W2-F1
#
_entry.id   AF-A0A8T1S1W2-F1
#
_cell.length_a   1.000
_cell.length_b   1.000
_cell.length_c   1.000
_cell.angle_alpha   90.00
_cell.angle_beta   90.00
_cell.angle_gamma   90.00
#
_symmetry.space_group_name_H-M   'P 1'
#
loop_
_entity.id
_entity.type
_entity.pdbx_description
1 polymer ?
#
loop_
_entity_poly.entity_id
_entity_poly.type
_entity_poly.pdbx_seq_one_letter_code
_entity_poly.pdbx_strand_id
1 'polypeptide(L)' 'MNAELASFTKNQKDPGVLDRMMKKLDLNCDGQLDFQEFLNLIGGMAQACHGA' A
#
# COMPACT_ATOMS: atom_id res chain seq x y z
N MET A 1 7.40 2.70 6.79
CA MET A 1 6.52 2.34 5.66
C MET A 1 7.29 1.78 4.44
N ASN A 2 8.61 1.96 4.31
CA ASN A 2 9.39 1.56 3.12
C ASN A 2 9.57 0.04 2.89
N ALA A 3 9.78 -0.77 3.94
CA ALA A 3 10.03 -2.21 3.74
C ALA A 3 8.76 -3.00 3.43
N GLU A 4 7.66 -2.61 4.05
CA GLU A 4 6.35 -3.29 3.96
C GLU A 4 5.81 -3.29 2.54
N LEU A 5 6.01 -2.17 1.82
CA LEU A 5 5.53 -2.00 0.46
C LEU A 5 6.28 -2.86 -0.56
N ALA A 6 7.60 -2.98 -0.39
CA ALA A 6 8.42 -3.86 -1.21
C ALA A 6 8.10 -5.35 -0.97
N SER A 7 7.72 -5.72 0.27
CA SER A 7 7.20 -7.06 0.55
C SER A 7 5.82 -7.31 -0.07
N PHE A 8 4.96 -6.29 -0.23
CA PHE A 8 3.67 -6.42 -0.91
C PHE A 8 3.82 -6.75 -2.40
N THR A 9 4.74 -6.08 -3.11
CA THR A 9 5.02 -6.37 -4.53
C THR A 9 5.62 -7.77 -4.75
N LYS A 10 6.20 -8.38 -3.72
CA LYS A 10 6.76 -9.75 -3.79
C LYS A 10 5.73 -10.85 -3.49
N ASN A 11 4.71 -10.55 -2.68
CA ASN A 11 3.72 -11.53 -2.20
C ASN A 11 2.29 -11.30 -2.74
N GLN A 12 2.17 -10.75 -3.96
CA GLN A 12 0.90 -10.39 -4.61
C GLN A 12 -0.11 -11.56 -4.74
N LYS A 13 0.38 -12.80 -4.64
CA LYS A 13 -0.45 -14.01 -4.74
C LYS A 13 -1.05 -14.44 -3.40
N ASP A 14 -0.63 -13.84 -2.28
CA ASP A 14 -1.20 -14.13 -0.97
C ASP A 14 -2.51 -13.34 -0.80
N PRO A 15 -3.67 -14.00 -0.65
CA PRO A 15 -4.94 -13.30 -0.48
C PRO A 15 -4.99 -12.48 0.82
N GLY A 16 -4.18 -12.83 1.83
CA GLY A 16 -4.04 -12.08 3.07
C GLY A 16 -3.16 -10.83 2.97
N VAL A 17 -2.45 -10.61 1.87
CA VAL A 17 -1.69 -9.38 1.61
C VAL A 17 -2.62 -8.23 1.25
N LEU A 18 -3.68 -8.49 0.49
CA LEU A 18 -4.67 -7.47 0.13
C LEU A 18 -5.46 -7.00 1.36
N ASP A 19 -5.91 -7.90 2.23
CA ASP A 19 -6.63 -7.52 3.47
C ASP A 19 -5.77 -6.66 4.40
N ARG A 20 -4.50 -7.04 4.59
CA ARG A 20 -3.54 -6.27 5.38
C ARG A 20 -3.19 -4.93 4.74
N MET A 21 -3.16 -4.87 3.42
CA MET A 21 -2.93 -3.63 2.67
C MET A 21 -4.13 -2.69 2.80
N MET A 22 -5.34 -3.21 2.63
CA MET A 22 -6.58 -2.44 2.75
C MET A 22 -6.65 -1.80 4.13
N LYS A 23 -6.48 -2.57 5.21
CA LYS A 23 -6.47 -2.03 6.59
C LYS A 23 -5.40 -0.97 6.88
N LYS A 24 -4.36 -0.88 6.07
CA LYS A 24 -3.24 0.06 6.28
C LYS A 24 -3.35 1.31 5.41
N LEU A 25 -4.13 1.24 4.33
CA LEU A 25 -4.32 2.31 3.35
C LEU A 25 -5.69 2.96 3.43
N ASP A 26 -6.69 2.21 3.90
CA ASP A 26 -8.01 2.68 4.28
C ASP A 26 -7.86 3.50 5.57
N LEU A 27 -7.59 4.79 5.40
CA LEU A 27 -7.32 5.74 6.48
C LEU A 27 -8.62 6.22 7.12
N ASN A 28 -9.71 6.20 6.35
CA ASN A 28 -11.04 6.59 6.81
C ASN A 28 -11.85 5.39 7.36
N CYS A 29 -11.33 4.17 7.23
CA CYS A 29 -11.94 2.91 7.68
C CYS A 29 -13.31 2.64 7.02
N ASP A 30 -13.52 3.08 5.78
CA ASP A 30 -14.77 2.88 5.04
C ASP A 30 -14.83 1.52 4.31
N GLY A 31 -13.74 0.76 4.35
CA GLY A 31 -13.59 -0.53 3.69
C GLY A 31 -13.34 -0.42 2.19
N GLN A 32 -13.02 0.78 1.69
CA GLN A 32 -12.68 1.07 0.31
C GLN A 32 -11.33 1.78 0.24
N LEU A 33 -10.90 2.08 -0.98
CA LEU A 33 -9.67 2.81 -1.24
C LEU A 33 -10.04 4.00 -2.12
N ASP A 34 -10.09 5.17 -1.51
CA ASP A 34 -10.39 6.40 -2.23
C ASP A 34 -9.20 6.82 -3.10
N PHE A 35 -9.48 7.65 -4.11
CA PHE A 35 -8.43 8.14 -5.02
C PHE A 35 -7.29 8.83 -4.26
N GLN A 36 -7.60 9.52 -3.16
CA GLN A 36 -6.60 10.18 -2.30
C GLN A 36 -5.67 9.16 -1.62
N GLU A 37 -6.23 8.07 -1.11
CA GLU A 37 -5.49 7.01 -0.42
C GLU A 37 -4.65 6.19 -1.40
N PHE A 38 -5.17 5.95 -2.60
CA PHE A 38 -4.43 5.38 -3.71
C PHE A 38 -3.24 6.26 -4.14
N LEU A 39 -3.42 7.58 -4.22
CA LEU A 39 -2.31 8.49 -4.52
C LEU A 39 -1.25 8.52 -3.40
N ASN A 40 -1.65 8.43 -2.13
CA ASN A 40 -0.71 8.31 -1.01
C ASN A 40 0.12 7.02 -1.11
N LEU A 41 -0.49 5.92 -1.55
CA LEU A 41 0.22 4.68 -1.84
C LEU A 41 1.28 4.89 -2.94
N ILE A 42 0.86 5.42 -4.10
CA ILE A 42 1.75 5.63 -5.26
C ILE A 42 2.87 6.63 -4.93
N GLY A 43 2.56 7.70 -4.22
CA GLY A 43 3.54 8.67 -3.71
C GLY A 43 4.55 8.02 -2.77
N GLY A 44 4.09 7.14 -1.88
CA GLY A 44 4.95 6.30 -1.03
C GLY A 44 5.85 5.36 -1.83
N MET A 45 5.36 4.75 -2.91
CA MET A 45 6.17 3.91 -3.81
C MET A 45 7.24 4.74 -4.53
N ALA A 46 6.84 5.88 -5.09
CA ALA A 46 7.73 6.75 -5.86
C ALA A 46 8.87 7.28 -4.98
N GLN A 47 8.57 7.69 -3.75
CA GLN A 47 9.58 8.15 -2.79
C GLN A 47 10.48 7.01 -2.33
N ALA A 48 9.93 5.80 -2.14
CA ALA A 48 10.72 4.61 -1.81
C ALA A 48 11.67 4.19 -2.94
N CYS A 49 11.28 4.36 -4.20
CA CYS A 49 12.11 4.05 -5.38
C CYS A 49 13.14 5.14 -5.70
N HIS A 50 12.93 6.40 -5.30
CA HIS A 50 13.87 7.50 -5.55
C HIS A 50 14.99 7.60 -4.50
N GLY A 51 14.93 6.80 -3.42
CA GLY A 51 15.91 6.76 -2.35
C GLY A 51 16.88 5.57 -2.40
N ALA A 52 17.05 4.92 -3.55
CA ALA A 52 18.02 3.84 -3.79
C ALA A 52 19.29 4.36 -4.47
#